data_AF-A0A1F9NFZ0-F1
#
_entry.id   AF-A0A1F9NFZ0-F1
#
_cell.length_a   1.000
_cell.length_b   1.000
_cell.length_c   1.000
_cell.angle_alpha   90.00
_cell.angle_beta   90.00
_cell.angle_gamma   90.00
#
_symmetry.space_group_name_H-M   'P 1'
#
loop_
_entity.id
_entity.type
_entity.pdbx_description
1 polymer ?
#
loop_
_entity_poly.entity_id
_entity_poly.type
_entity_poly.pdbx_seq_one_letter_code
_entity_poly.pdbx_strand_id
1 'polypeptide(L)'
;MLTCRKSDVRESAAQWNLDALVETPGGDMLPCFVAVVSSYCTVQAPNTRDGEAIFGDVTGALGAPPSSLPQVVKGGSCGGEEEDGEFPFTGSMISATWEFPKGRRGAVLASFHGLFGLADGASG
;
A
#
# COMPACT_ATOMS: atom_id res chain seq x y z
N MET A 1 7.74 -4.04 10.35
CA MET A 1 7.44 -5.12 9.37
C MET A 1 6.00 -5.50 9.61
N LEU A 2 5.17 -5.46 8.58
CA LEU A 2 3.74 -5.77 8.66
C LEU A 2 3.55 -7.28 8.46
N THR A 3 2.70 -7.89 9.27
CA THR A 3 2.34 -9.30 9.10
C THR A 3 1.27 -9.40 8.02
N CYS A 4 1.67 -9.76 6.81
CA CYS A 4 0.75 -9.91 5.68
C CYS A 4 0.27 -11.36 5.60
N ARG A 5 -1.05 -11.56 5.57
CA ARG A 5 -1.64 -12.91 5.44
C ARG A 5 -2.01 -13.26 4.01
N LYS A 6 -2.35 -12.27 3.22
CA LYS A 6 -2.60 -12.40 1.78
C LYS A 6 -2.07 -11.15 1.08
N SER A 7 -1.48 -11.34 -0.08
CA SER A 7 -0.96 -10.26 -0.93
C SER A 7 -1.13 -10.66 -2.38
N ASP A 8 -1.66 -9.74 -3.20
CA ASP A 8 -1.67 -9.83 -4.65
C ASP A 8 -0.84 -8.68 -5.22
N VAL A 9 0.10 -9.00 -6.12
CA VAL A 9 1.00 -8.02 -6.73
C VAL A 9 0.72 -7.95 -8.22
N ARG A 10 0.45 -6.76 -8.71
CA ARG A 10 0.20 -6.49 -10.14
C ARG A 10 1.20 -5.48 -10.64
N GLU A 11 2.02 -5.85 -11.62
CA GLU A 11 3.02 -4.96 -12.22
C GLU A 11 2.80 -4.74 -13.72
N SER A 12 2.98 -3.50 -14.15
CA SER A 12 3.09 -3.09 -15.55
C SER A 12 4.27 -2.12 -15.73
N ALA A 13 4.53 -1.73 -16.98
CA ALA A 13 5.56 -0.73 -17.26
C ALA A 13 5.32 0.63 -16.59
N ALA A 14 4.07 0.97 -16.26
CA ALA A 14 3.71 2.28 -15.71
C ALA A 14 3.62 2.28 -14.17
N GLN A 15 3.23 1.15 -13.57
CA GLN A 15 2.89 1.08 -12.16
C GLN A 15 3.10 -0.33 -11.60
N TRP A 16 3.43 -0.37 -10.31
CA TRP A 16 3.42 -1.57 -9.48
C TRP A 16 2.34 -1.38 -8.41
N ASN A 17 1.43 -2.33 -8.27
CA ASN A 17 0.37 -2.31 -7.28
C ASN A 17 0.47 -3.52 -6.36
N LEU A 18 0.07 -3.33 -5.10
CA LEU A 18 -0.06 -4.37 -4.10
C LEU A 18 -1.40 -4.22 -3.40
N ASP A 19 -2.15 -5.32 -3.37
CA ASP A 19 -3.34 -5.47 -2.54
C ASP A 19 -2.99 -6.45 -1.43
N ALA A 20 -2.89 -5.95 -0.19
CA ALA A 20 -2.49 -6.75 0.97
C ALA A 20 -3.59 -6.82 2.02
N LEU A 21 -3.68 -7.95 2.71
CA LEU A 21 -4.47 -8.10 3.93
C LEU A 21 -3.50 -8.23 5.11
N VAL A 22 -3.43 -7.16 5.90
CA VAL A 22 -2.47 -6.97 6.98
C VAL A 22 -3.13 -7.31 8.32
N GLU A 23 -2.47 -8.13 9.12
CA GLU A 23 -2.89 -8.44 10.48
C GLU A 23 -2.42 -7.34 11.45
N THR A 24 -3.35 -6.80 12.24
CA THR A 24 -3.05 -5.82 13.28
C THR A 24 -2.63 -6.52 14.57
N PRO A 25 -1.98 -5.82 15.51
CA PRO A 25 -1.69 -6.38 16.84
C PRO A 25 -2.92 -6.85 17.61
N GLY A 26 -4.12 -6.33 17.29
CA GLY A 26 -5.40 -6.76 17.86
C GLY A 26 -5.93 -8.08 17.28
N GLY A 27 -5.28 -8.61 16.23
CA GLY A 27 -5.74 -9.80 15.49
C GLY A 27 -6.76 -9.48 14.38
N ASP A 28 -7.08 -8.21 14.17
CA ASP A 28 -7.95 -7.78 13.08
C ASP A 28 -7.19 -7.80 11.74
N MET A 29 -7.94 -7.91 10.66
CA MET A 29 -7.40 -7.98 9.30
C MET A 29 -7.82 -6.75 8.52
N LEU A 30 -6.86 -5.93 8.12
CA LEU A 30 -7.09 -4.68 7.41
C LEU A 30 -6.60 -4.77 5.96
N PRO A 31 -7.44 -4.41 4.98
CA PRO A 31 -6.96 -4.23 3.62
C PRO A 31 -5.96 -3.06 3.57
N CYS A 32 -4.90 -3.22 2.79
CA CYS A 32 -3.90 -2.20 2.55
C CYS A 32 -3.55 -2.22 1.07
N PHE A 33 -3.71 -1.08 0.39
CA PHE A 33 -3.46 -0.94 -1.03
C PHE A 33 -2.25 -0.03 -1.24
N VAL A 34 -1.30 -0.46 -2.06
CA VAL A 34 -0.13 0.34 -2.41
C VAL A 34 -0.05 0.46 -3.92
N ALA A 35 0.10 1.67 -4.43
CA ALA A 35 0.42 1.91 -5.83
C ALA A 35 1.73 2.68 -5.92
N VAL A 36 2.69 2.18 -6.69
CA VAL A 36 4.01 2.80 -6.91
C VAL A 36 4.18 3.09 -8.39
N VAL A 37 4.29 4.37 -8.72
CA VAL A 37 4.59 4.84 -10.08
C VAL A 37 5.98 5.45 -10.13
N SER A 38 6.34 6.04 -11.29
CA SER A 38 7.70 6.53 -11.52
C SER A 38 8.20 7.58 -10.52
N SER A 39 7.33 8.41 -9.95
CA SER A 39 7.74 9.56 -9.11
C SER A 39 6.95 9.72 -7.81
N TYR A 40 6.03 8.81 -7.51
CA TYR A 40 5.33 8.80 -6.24
C TYR A 40 4.78 7.41 -5.95
N CYS A 41 4.38 7.19 -4.70
CA CYS A 41 3.53 6.09 -4.31
C CYS A 41 2.36 6.57 -3.46
N THR A 42 1.25 5.85 -3.53
CA THR A 42 0.10 6.02 -2.65
C THR A 42 -0.08 4.77 -1.80
N VAL A 43 -0.50 4.98 -0.56
CA VAL A 43 -0.93 3.90 0.34
C VAL A 43 -2.34 4.21 0.80
N GLN A 44 -3.21 3.21 0.79
CA GLN A 44 -4.56 3.30 1.32
C GLN A 44 -4.80 2.21 2.37
N ALA A 45 -5.45 2.59 3.46
CA ALA A 45 -5.85 1.69 4.54
C ALA A 45 -7.20 2.14 5.11
N PRO A 46 -7.95 1.29 5.83
CA PRO A 46 -9.17 1.69 6.52
C PRO A 46 -8.98 2.93 7.39
N ASN A 47 -10.01 3.79 7.41
CA ASN A 47 -10.05 4.97 8.28
C ASN A 47 -10.34 4.54 9.72
N THR A 48 -9.35 3.92 10.34
CA THR A 48 -9.35 3.45 11.73
C THR A 48 -7.98 3.75 12.33
N ARG A 49 -7.89 3.73 13.67
CA ARG A 49 -6.60 3.93 14.36
C ARG A 49 -5.52 2.94 13.91
N ASP A 50 -5.90 1.70 13.67
CA ASP A 50 -4.98 0.65 13.21
C ASP A 50 -4.59 0.84 11.74
N GLY A 51 -5.51 1.30 10.89
CA GLY A 51 -5.19 1.67 9.50
C GLY A 51 -4.27 2.90 9.44
N GLU A 52 -4.44 3.87 10.33
CA GLU A 52 -3.55 5.02 10.44
C GLU A 52 -2.12 4.62 10.87
N ALA A 53 -1.99 3.58 11.71
CA ALA A 53 -0.68 3.07 12.15
C ALA A 53 0.18 2.55 10.97
N ILE A 54 -0.46 2.01 9.92
CA ILE A 54 0.22 1.55 8.70
C ILE A 54 1.02 2.70 8.06
N PHE A 55 0.51 3.93 8.06
CA PHE A 55 1.25 5.08 7.50
C PHE A 55 2.50 5.42 8.30
N GLY A 56 2.52 5.14 9.60
CA GLY A 56 3.71 5.25 10.44
C GLY A 56 4.80 4.25 10.03
N ASP A 57 4.41 3.01 9.79
CA ASP A 57 5.33 1.96 9.31
C ASP A 57 5.86 2.27 7.90
N VAL A 58 5.01 2.77 6.99
CA VAL A 58 5.42 3.21 5.64
C VAL A 58 6.38 4.39 5.73
N THR A 59 6.09 5.39 6.57
CA THR A 59 6.97 6.53 6.82
C THR A 59 8.35 6.07 7.31
N GLY A 60 8.39 5.10 8.24
CA GLY A 60 9.62 4.48 8.72
C GLY A 60 10.38 3.75 7.61
N ALA A 61 9.67 2.99 6.76
CA ALA A 61 10.27 2.21 5.67
C ALA A 61 10.82 3.08 4.52
N LEU A 62 10.16 4.21 4.23
CA LEU A 62 10.58 5.15 3.18
C LEU A 62 11.59 6.19 3.69
N GLY A 63 11.69 6.35 5.02
CA GLY A 63 12.56 7.32 5.66
C GLY A 63 12.12 8.78 5.44
N ALA A 64 10.85 9.00 5.11
CA ALA A 64 10.28 10.32 4.85
C ALA A 64 8.79 10.37 5.17
N PRO A 65 8.28 11.51 5.68
CA PRO A 65 6.84 11.70 5.86
C PRO A 65 6.13 11.78 4.49
N PRO A 66 4.80 11.60 4.46
CA PRO A 66 4.04 11.79 3.22
C PRO A 66 4.16 13.24 2.73
N SER A 67 4.14 13.42 1.41
CA SER A 67 4.20 14.73 0.74
C SER A 67 2.99 15.61 1.04
N SER A 68 1.87 15.00 1.41
CA SER A 68 0.63 15.67 1.76
C SER A 68 -0.04 14.99 2.95
N LEU A 69 -0.93 15.73 3.63
CA LEU A 69 -1.72 15.15 4.71
C LEU A 69 -2.61 14.02 4.18
N PRO A 70 -2.73 12.90 4.90
CA PRO A 70 -3.61 11.82 4.50
C PRO A 70 -5.05 12.31 4.30
N GLN A 71 -5.71 11.83 3.25
CA GLN A 71 -7.05 12.25 2.86
C GLN A 71 -8.02 11.07 3.02
N VAL A 72 -9.20 11.32 3.55
CA VAL A 72 -10.27 10.31 3.55
C VAL A 72 -10.78 10.14 2.12
N VAL A 73 -10.72 8.92 1.62
CA VAL A 73 -11.23 8.53 0.30
C VAL A 73 -12.34 7.49 0.47
N LYS A 74 -13.29 7.47 -0.46
CA LYS A 74 -14.31 6.42 -0.48
C LYS A 74 -13.62 5.10 -0.82
N GLY A 75 -13.86 4.05 -0.05
CA GLY A 75 -13.40 2.70 -0.39
C GLY A 75 -13.99 2.30 -1.73
N GLY A 76 -13.16 2.32 -2.77
CA GLY A 76 -13.55 2.10 -4.15
C GLY A 76 -12.40 2.52 -5.06
N SER A 77 -11.81 1.52 -5.72
CA SER A 77 -10.68 1.64 -6.66
C SER A 77 -10.70 2.96 -7.44
N CYS A 78 -9.71 3.82 -7.19
CA CYS A 78 -9.47 4.98 -8.04
C CYS A 78 -8.79 4.53 -9.34
N GLY A 79 -9.57 4.07 -10.31
CA GLY A 79 -9.14 4.03 -11.71
C GLY A 79 -9.56 2.77 -12.47
N GLY A 80 -10.68 2.87 -13.18
CA GLY A 80 -11.04 1.93 -14.24
C GLY A 80 -11.99 0.83 -13.81
N GLU A 81 -13.03 0.63 -14.61
CA GLU A 81 -14.04 -0.42 -14.49
C GLU A 81 -13.39 -1.81 -14.59
N GLU A 82 -12.85 -2.33 -13.49
CA GLU A 82 -12.57 -3.75 -13.33
C GLU A 82 -13.05 -4.16 -11.93
N GLU A 83 -14.18 -4.85 -11.93
CA GLU A 83 -14.76 -5.52 -10.77
C GLU A 83 -13.85 -6.71 -10.40
N ASP A 84 -12.68 -6.42 -9.85
CA ASP A 84 -11.71 -7.42 -9.39
C ASP A 84 -11.20 -7.05 -7.99
N GLY A 85 -12.15 -6.70 -7.12
CA GLY A 85 -11.89 -6.46 -5.70
C GLY A 85 -11.75 -7.79 -4.97
N GLU A 86 -10.54 -8.36 -4.96
CA GLU A 86 -10.25 -9.59 -4.22
C GLU A 86 -10.52 -9.44 -2.70
N PHE A 87 -10.68 -8.19 -2.23
CA PHE A 87 -11.13 -7.84 -0.89
C PHE A 87 -12.25 -6.78 -0.96
N PRO A 88 -13.53 -7.17 -0.85
CA PRO A 88 -14.63 -6.22 -0.84
C PRO A 88 -14.60 -5.39 0.45
N PHE A 89 -14.10 -4.16 0.37
CA PHE A 89 -14.18 -3.18 1.44
C PHE A 89 -15.01 -1.96 1.00
N THR A 90 -16.14 -1.75 1.65
CA THR A 90 -17.10 -0.67 1.34
C THR A 90 -17.02 0.51 2.32
N GLY A 91 -16.08 0.47 3.28
CA GLY A 91 -15.88 1.52 4.28
C GLY A 91 -15.07 2.71 3.76
N SER A 92 -14.93 3.75 4.59
CA SER A 92 -14.02 4.87 4.30
C SER A 92 -12.57 4.44 4.49
N MET A 93 -11.72 4.80 3.54
CA MET A 93 -10.28 4.61 3.61
C MET A 93 -9.57 5.95 3.83
N ILE A 94 -8.34 5.91 4.32
CA ILE A 94 -7.42 7.04 4.29
C ILE A 94 -6.39 6.74 3.20
N SER A 95 -6.01 7.75 2.42
CA SER A 95 -4.98 7.69 1.39
C SER A 95 -3.87 8.68 1.71
N ALA A 96 -2.62 8.24 1.65
CA ALA A 96 -1.44 9.09 1.79
C ALA A 96 -0.50 8.92 0.60
N THR A 97 0.20 10.00 0.22
CA THR A 97 1.09 10.03 -0.95
C THR A 97 2.51 10.38 -0.53
N TRP A 98 3.50 9.67 -1.07
CA TRP A 98 4.92 10.01 -0.96
C TRP A 98 5.49 10.26 -2.35
N GLU A 99 5.96 11.48 -2.59
CA GLU A 99 6.68 11.81 -3.82
C GLU A 99 8.17 11.53 -3.67
N PHE A 100 8.81 11.11 -4.75
CA PHE A 100 10.24 10.84 -4.78
C PHE A 100 10.82 11.09 -6.19
N PRO A 101 12.13 11.38 -6.30
CA PRO A 101 12.80 11.50 -7.59
C PRO A 101 12.68 10.22 -8.40
N LYS A 102 12.53 10.33 -9.73
CA LYS A 102 12.31 9.16 -10.62
C LYS A 102 13.35 8.04 -10.48
N GLY A 103 14.58 8.37 -10.12
CA GLY A 103 15.66 7.40 -9.87
C GLY A 103 15.50 6.59 -8.59
N ARG A 104 14.57 6.92 -7.69
CA ARG A 104 14.35 6.23 -6.40
C ARG A 104 13.27 5.14 -6.45
N ARG A 105 12.54 4.96 -7.56
CA ARG A 105 11.47 3.94 -7.67
C ARG A 105 11.92 2.56 -7.18
N GLY A 106 13.10 2.09 -7.61
CA GLY A 106 13.61 0.77 -7.21
C GLY A 106 13.86 0.64 -5.69
N ALA A 107 14.37 1.69 -5.05
CA ALA A 107 14.57 1.70 -3.59
C ALA A 107 13.24 1.73 -2.84
N VAL A 108 12.24 2.45 -3.36
CA VAL A 108 10.88 2.50 -2.80
C VAL A 108 10.22 1.13 -2.87
N LEU A 109 10.34 0.43 -4.01
CA LEU A 109 9.86 -0.94 -4.15
C LEU A 109 10.56 -1.86 -3.15
N ALA A 110 11.88 -1.81 -3.04
CA ALA A 110 12.62 -2.62 -2.06
C ALA A 110 12.14 -2.38 -0.60
N SER A 111 11.83 -1.13 -0.24
CA SER A 111 11.23 -0.80 1.06
C SER A 111 9.86 -1.46 1.24
N PHE A 112 8.98 -1.44 0.23
CA PHE A 112 7.67 -2.09 0.30
C PHE A 112 7.78 -3.62 0.35
N HIS A 113 8.67 -4.22 -0.44
CA HIS A 113 8.94 -5.65 -0.37
C HIS A 113 9.39 -6.08 1.04
N GLY A 114 10.33 -5.35 1.65
CA GLY A 114 10.77 -5.62 3.01
C GLY A 114 9.68 -5.35 4.06
N LEU A 115 8.89 -4.29 3.89
CA LEU A 115 7.83 -3.92 4.83
C LEU A 115 6.70 -4.95 4.87
N PHE A 116 6.25 -5.42 3.70
CA PHE A 116 5.15 -6.37 3.54
C PHE A 116 5.62 -7.83 3.52
N GLY A 117 6.93 -8.09 3.63
CA GLY A 117 7.48 -9.45 3.61
C GLY A 117 7.24 -10.17 2.28
N LEU A 118 7.15 -9.42 1.17
CA LEU A 118 7.00 -9.99 -0.16
C LEU A 118 8.33 -10.63 -0.55
N ALA A 119 8.37 -11.96 -0.58
CA ALA A 119 9.51 -12.66 -1.16
C ALA A 119 9.65 -12.23 -2.62
N ASP A 120 10.86 -11.84 -3.02
CA ASP A 120 11.21 -11.70 -4.43
C ASP A 120 10.82 -13.02 -5.10
N GLY A 121 9.88 -12.96 -6.06
CA GLY A 121 9.28 -14.15 -6.65
C GLY A 121 10.37 -15.04 -7.23
N ALA A 122 10.75 -16.09 -6.51
CA ALA A 122 11.28 -17.28 -7.15
C ALA A 122 10.14 -17.80 -8.02
N SER A 123 10.28 -17.59 -9.33
CA SER A 123 9.41 -18.12 -10.36
C SER A 123 9.11 -19.60 -10.09
N GLY A 124 7.83 -19.96 -10.07
CA GLY A 124 7.35 -21.33 -10.09
C GLY A 124 6.32 -21.46 -11.20
#